data_AF-A0A0W0ZG14-F1
#
_entry.id   AF-A0A0W0ZG14-F1
#
_cell.length_a   1.000
_cell.length_b   1.000
_cell.length_c   1.000
_cell.angle_alpha   90.00
_cell.angle_beta   90.00
_cell.angle_gamma   90.00
#
_symmetry.space_group_name_H-M   'P 1'
#
loop_
_entity.id
_entity.type
_entity.pdbx_description
1 polymer ?
#
loop_
_entity_poly.entity_id
_entity_poly.type
_entity_poly.pdbx_seq_one_letter_code
_entity_poly.pdbx_strand_id
1 'polypeptide(L)'
;MPSLLHVNGLKQYKFTIIITIVTFFIFMIGHQRNFDLLVKAAYGVIEGKPHWIAYQNRILGPYIVLAMSKLGLTYSTALKTYFFTTFLIENLLLQSIAKTTLKLEERRVRIFMLRYCVLFLIFQDYWYYPWDSMDIIFFTLFANMILTQSRDVWIVLLFFIALLNRESALFIAFYFIIRGINLNNAPKITISSINDVTIGLGLIVLGIAETKIVRTLLFQSKPDGTPDLQHEMLGNFIVLKENLTLNLTLNKGWFFIAITLGLLSLIYRKFNQNQKELFMIYVVIILSIITFAMIKESRVYLMLIPMFILLFLYSAQHEKKQQPHNR
;
A
#
# COMPACT_ATOMS: atom_id res chain seq x y z
N MET A 1 -4.36 -15.14 -32.73
CA MET A 1 -4.01 -13.77 -32.27
C MET A 1 -5.31 -12.98 -32.11
N PRO A 2 -5.76 -12.66 -30.88
CA PRO A 2 -7.01 -11.92 -30.71
C PRO A 2 -6.77 -10.43 -30.98
N SER A 3 -7.58 -9.89 -31.88
CA SER A 3 -7.69 -8.47 -32.23
C SER A 3 -8.14 -7.63 -31.01
N LEU A 4 -7.17 -7.18 -30.21
CA LEU A 4 -7.35 -6.53 -28.91
C LEU A 4 -7.58 -5.00 -28.97
N LEU A 5 -7.98 -4.47 -30.12
CA LEU A 5 -8.32 -3.05 -30.29
C LEU A 5 -9.73 -2.87 -30.85
N HIS A 6 -10.72 -3.52 -30.23
CA HIS A 6 -12.10 -3.08 -30.39
C HIS A 6 -12.26 -1.72 -29.72
N VAL A 7 -12.72 -0.72 -30.48
CA VAL A 7 -13.12 0.63 -30.04
C VAL A 7 -14.04 0.62 -28.79
N ASN A 8 -14.70 -0.51 -28.50
CA ASN A 8 -15.50 -0.72 -27.30
C ASN A 8 -14.67 -0.80 -26.00
N GLY A 9 -13.41 -1.25 -26.07
CA GLY A 9 -12.52 -1.31 -24.91
C GLY A 9 -12.24 0.07 -24.34
N LEU A 10 -11.99 1.09 -25.20
CA LEU A 10 -11.69 2.44 -24.73
C LEU A 10 -12.89 3.09 -24.00
N LYS A 11 -14.12 2.81 -24.46
CA LYS A 11 -15.35 3.29 -23.80
C LYS A 11 -15.47 2.78 -22.37
N GLN A 12 -15.00 1.55 -22.11
CA GLN A 12 -15.05 0.93 -20.78
C GLN A 12 -14.10 1.59 -19.77
N TYR A 13 -13.03 2.24 -20.22
CA TYR A 13 -12.04 2.88 -19.35
C TYR A 13 -12.16 4.41 -19.31
N LYS A 14 -13.09 5.01 -20.06
CA LYS A 14 -13.28 6.46 -20.14
C LYS A 14 -13.45 7.10 -18.75
N PHE A 15 -14.29 6.52 -17.90
CA PHE A 15 -14.51 7.03 -16.54
C PHE A 15 -13.21 7.01 -15.71
N THR A 16 -12.45 5.91 -15.81
CA THR A 16 -11.21 5.70 -15.05
C THR A 16 -10.10 6.63 -15.51
N ILE A 17 -10.01 6.91 -16.80
CA ILE A 17 -9.09 7.94 -17.31
C ILE A 17 -9.49 9.32 -16.78
N ILE A 18 -10.77 9.68 -16.86
CA ILE A 18 -11.26 10.99 -16.37
C ILE A 18 -11.00 11.16 -14.88
N ILE A 19 -11.35 10.17 -14.05
CA ILE A 19 -11.16 10.28 -12.60
C ILE A 19 -9.67 10.32 -12.24
N THR A 20 -8.81 9.58 -12.97
CA THR A 20 -7.36 9.66 -12.81
C THR A 20 -6.83 11.06 -13.11
N ILE A 21 -7.26 11.66 -14.22
CA ILE A 21 -6.86 13.02 -14.60
C ILE A 21 -7.28 14.01 -13.51
N VAL A 22 -8.54 13.96 -13.07
CA VAL A 22 -9.06 14.85 -12.01
C VAL A 22 -8.29 14.68 -10.70
N THR A 23 -8.09 13.43 -10.24
CA THR A 23 -7.32 13.14 -9.03
C THR A 23 -5.88 13.64 -9.14
N PHE A 24 -5.22 13.42 -10.29
CA PHE A 24 -3.87 13.91 -10.53
C PHE A 24 -3.79 15.44 -10.51
N PHE A 25 -4.73 16.15 -11.14
CA PHE A 25 -4.76 17.61 -11.09
C PHE A 25 -4.92 18.14 -9.66
N ILE A 26 -5.85 17.59 -8.88
CA ILE A 26 -6.05 17.99 -7.48
C ILE A 26 -4.80 17.67 -6.64
N PHE A 27 -4.20 16.49 -6.85
CA PHE A 27 -2.94 16.11 -6.23
C PHE A 27 -1.84 17.13 -6.51
N MET A 28 -1.66 17.53 -7.77
CA MET A 28 -0.63 18.49 -8.18
C MET A 28 -0.86 19.88 -7.60
N ILE A 29 -2.12 20.33 -7.50
CA ILE A 29 -2.47 21.61 -6.83
C ILE A 29 -2.04 21.57 -5.36
N GLY A 30 -2.32 20.48 -4.65
CA GLY A 30 -1.93 20.30 -3.24
C GLY A 30 -0.42 20.25 -3.04
N HIS A 31 0.33 19.75 -4.02
CA HIS A 31 1.77 19.55 -3.94
C HIS A 31 2.61 20.66 -4.54
N GLN A 32 2.03 21.60 -5.30
CA GLN A 32 2.77 22.58 -6.10
C GLN A 32 3.83 23.35 -5.31
N ARG A 33 3.53 23.74 -4.06
CA ARG A 33 4.44 24.51 -3.20
C ARG A 33 5.65 23.71 -2.72
N ASN A 34 5.52 22.40 -2.56
CA ASN A 34 6.54 21.52 -1.98
C ASN A 34 7.09 20.51 -2.99
N PHE A 35 6.73 20.60 -4.27
CA PHE A 35 7.09 19.60 -5.26
C PHE A 35 8.61 19.49 -5.46
N ASP A 36 9.33 20.61 -5.37
CA ASP A 36 10.80 20.59 -5.47
C ASP A 36 11.46 19.85 -4.30
N LEU A 37 10.83 19.83 -3.12
CA LEU A 37 11.29 19.02 -1.99
C LEU A 37 11.11 17.53 -2.27
N LEU A 38 10.00 17.13 -2.91
CA LEU A 38 9.77 15.76 -3.35
C LEU A 38 10.80 15.33 -4.40
N VAL A 39 11.08 16.21 -5.36
CA VAL A 39 12.11 15.99 -6.40
C VAL A 39 13.46 15.75 -5.76
N LYS A 40 13.89 16.65 -4.84
CA LYS A 40 15.16 16.51 -4.12
C LYS A 40 15.21 15.25 -3.27
N ALA A 41 14.14 14.93 -2.54
CA ALA A 41 14.08 13.74 -1.70
C ALA A 41 14.21 12.46 -2.52
N ALA A 42 13.49 12.35 -3.63
CA ALA A 42 13.53 11.20 -4.52
C ALA A 42 14.88 11.07 -5.23
N TYR A 43 15.41 12.19 -5.73
CA TYR A 43 16.71 12.19 -6.42
C TYR A 43 17.87 11.90 -5.47
N GLY A 44 17.80 12.38 -4.23
CA GLY A 44 18.79 12.10 -3.19
C GLY A 44 18.99 10.60 -2.93
N VAL A 45 17.95 9.77 -3.08
CA VAL A 45 18.09 8.30 -2.98
C VAL A 45 19.02 7.75 -4.06
N ILE A 46 18.92 8.27 -5.28
CA ILE A 46 19.75 7.86 -6.42
C ILE A 46 21.21 8.27 -6.20
N GLU A 47 21.42 9.46 -5.65
CA GLU A 47 22.76 9.99 -5.36
C GLU A 47 23.41 9.33 -4.13
N GLY A 48 22.72 8.42 -3.44
CA GLY A 48 23.18 7.88 -2.16
C GLY A 48 23.20 8.92 -1.04
N LYS A 49 22.44 10.01 -1.22
CA LYS A 49 22.26 11.13 -0.29
C LYS A 49 20.79 11.36 0.06
N PRO A 50 20.11 10.35 0.61
CA PRO A 50 18.71 10.51 0.97
C PRO A 50 18.56 11.49 2.13
N HIS A 51 17.40 12.15 2.23
CA HIS A 51 17.06 12.98 3.39
C HIS A 51 17.07 12.15 4.70
N TRP A 52 16.81 10.84 4.60
CA TRP A 52 16.73 9.91 5.72
C TRP A 52 17.41 8.59 5.34
N ILE A 53 18.20 8.00 6.23
CA ILE A 53 18.85 6.69 5.96
C ILE A 53 17.80 5.60 5.68
N ALA A 54 16.66 5.67 6.37
CA ALA A 54 15.52 4.78 6.12
C ALA A 54 14.93 4.91 4.70
N TYR A 55 15.33 5.91 3.91
CA TYR A 55 14.92 6.05 2.51
C TYR A 55 15.94 5.44 1.54
N GLN A 56 17.12 5.01 1.99
CA GLN A 56 18.15 4.51 1.09
C GLN A 56 17.74 3.22 0.37
N ASN A 57 16.87 2.40 0.97
CA ASN A 57 16.33 1.20 0.35
C ASN A 57 15.06 1.44 -0.46
N ARG A 58 14.75 2.69 -0.81
CA ARG A 58 13.68 3.04 -1.76
C ARG A 58 14.23 2.97 -3.18
N ILE A 59 14.58 1.77 -3.66
CA ILE A 59 15.23 1.63 -4.97
C ILE A 59 14.19 1.82 -6.09
N LEU A 60 13.12 1.04 -6.09
CA LEU A 60 12.28 0.86 -7.26
C LEU A 60 11.67 2.17 -7.80
N GLY A 61 10.96 2.93 -6.95
CA GLY A 61 10.29 4.18 -7.36
C GLY A 61 11.27 5.22 -7.96
N PRO A 62 12.28 5.69 -7.21
CA PRO A 62 13.27 6.64 -7.71
C PRO A 62 14.00 6.17 -8.98
N TYR A 63 14.38 4.89 -9.08
CA TYR A 63 15.06 4.38 -10.28
C TYR A 63 14.15 4.30 -11.52
N ILE A 64 12.84 4.07 -11.35
CA ILE A 64 11.88 4.20 -12.46
C ILE A 64 11.82 5.67 -12.92
N VAL A 65 11.76 6.62 -11.99
CA VAL A 65 11.77 8.05 -12.33
C VAL A 65 13.05 8.44 -13.07
N LEU A 66 14.21 7.92 -12.64
CA LEU A 66 15.49 8.10 -13.33
C LEU A 66 15.48 7.51 -14.75
N ALA A 67 14.94 6.30 -14.91
CA ALA A 67 14.82 5.68 -16.23
C ALA A 67 13.93 6.52 -17.16
N MET A 68 12.83 7.08 -16.64
CA MET A 68 11.96 8.00 -17.38
C MET A 68 12.67 9.31 -17.72
N SER A 69 13.50 9.87 -16.83
CA SER A 69 14.25 11.11 -17.12
C SER A 69 15.29 10.91 -18.22
N LYS A 70 15.85 9.70 -18.36
CA LYS A 70 16.75 9.35 -19.48
C LYS A 70 16.07 9.36 -20.86
N LEU A 71 14.74 9.49 -20.93
CA LEU A 71 13.99 9.68 -22.18
C LEU A 71 13.91 11.16 -22.62
N GLY A 72 14.78 12.03 -22.09
CA GLY A 72 14.82 13.45 -22.44
C GLY A 72 13.94 14.36 -21.57
N LEU A 73 13.39 13.84 -20.48
CA LEU A 73 12.61 14.62 -19.51
C LEU A 73 13.50 15.10 -18.36
N THR A 74 13.25 16.30 -17.84
CA THR A 74 13.83 16.68 -16.54
C THR A 74 13.32 15.74 -15.45
N TYR A 75 14.11 15.52 -14.39
CA TYR A 75 13.70 14.61 -13.31
C TYR A 75 12.37 15.03 -12.66
N SER A 76 12.12 16.34 -12.54
CA SER A 76 10.84 16.89 -12.05
C SER A 76 9.67 16.53 -12.96
N THR A 77 9.83 16.67 -14.29
CA THR A 77 8.79 16.28 -15.25
C THR A 77 8.59 14.77 -15.25
N ALA A 78 9.67 13.99 -15.23
CA ALA A 78 9.62 12.54 -15.13
C ALA A 78 8.86 12.08 -13.87
N LEU A 79 9.07 12.75 -12.73
CA LEU A 79 8.37 12.48 -11.48
C LEU A 79 6.86 12.78 -11.58
N LYS A 80 6.47 13.90 -12.22
CA LYS A 80 5.05 14.20 -12.47
C LYS A 80 4.40 13.14 -13.35
N THR A 81 5.08 12.76 -14.43
CA THR A 81 4.62 11.69 -15.33
C THR A 81 4.50 10.37 -14.59
N TYR A 82 5.48 10.03 -13.74
CA TYR A 82 5.46 8.84 -12.90
C TYR A 82 4.23 8.82 -11.99
N PHE A 83 3.93 9.91 -11.26
CA PHE A 83 2.74 9.97 -10.41
C PHE A 83 1.45 9.77 -11.21
N PHE A 84 1.30 10.45 -12.35
CA PHE A 84 0.17 10.25 -13.23
C PHE A 84 0.04 8.78 -13.69
N THR A 85 1.15 8.17 -14.11
CA THR A 85 1.19 6.77 -14.55
C THR A 85 0.83 5.81 -13.42
N THR A 86 1.37 6.00 -12.22
CA THR A 86 1.04 5.15 -11.06
C THR A 86 -0.42 5.28 -10.63
N PHE A 87 -1.01 6.49 -10.67
CA PHE A 87 -2.44 6.67 -10.42
C PHE A 87 -3.30 5.99 -11.48
N LEU A 88 -2.89 6.06 -12.76
CA LEU A 88 -3.58 5.37 -13.83
C LEU A 88 -3.53 3.86 -13.65
N ILE A 89 -2.35 3.30 -13.34
CA ILE A 89 -2.16 1.87 -13.07
C ILE A 89 -3.04 1.42 -11.91
N GLU A 90 -3.00 2.13 -10.79
CA GLU A 90 -3.79 1.79 -9.61
C GLU A 90 -5.29 1.86 -9.92
N ASN A 91 -5.74 2.90 -10.61
CA ASN A 91 -7.15 3.04 -10.93
C ASN A 91 -7.64 1.98 -11.94
N LEU A 92 -6.80 1.59 -12.92
CA LEU A 92 -7.09 0.49 -13.83
C LEU A 92 -7.13 -0.85 -13.09
N LEU A 93 -6.21 -1.07 -12.14
CA LEU A 93 -6.15 -2.26 -11.30
C LEU A 93 -7.41 -2.39 -10.45
N LEU A 94 -7.80 -1.32 -9.75
CA LEU A 94 -9.02 -1.28 -8.94
C LEU A 94 -10.27 -1.52 -9.79
N GLN A 95 -10.38 -0.89 -10.97
CA GLN A 95 -11.48 -1.18 -11.90
C GLN A 95 -11.50 -2.66 -12.32
N SER A 96 -10.33 -3.22 -12.62
CA SER A 96 -10.19 -4.63 -13.02
C SER A 96 -10.70 -5.54 -11.91
N ILE A 97 -10.19 -5.38 -10.67
CA ILE A 97 -10.61 -6.16 -9.49
C ILE A 97 -12.11 -6.00 -9.23
N ALA A 98 -12.64 -4.77 -9.33
CA ALA A 98 -14.05 -4.51 -9.13
C ALA A 98 -14.94 -5.27 -10.13
N LYS A 99 -14.49 -5.41 -11.38
CA LYS A 99 -15.24 -6.10 -12.45
C LYS A 99 -15.03 -7.62 -12.46
N THR A 100 -13.80 -8.09 -12.30
CA THR A 100 -13.45 -9.50 -12.45
C THR A 100 -13.60 -10.27 -11.15
N THR A 101 -13.01 -9.78 -10.07
CA THR A 101 -13.04 -10.43 -8.75
C THR A 101 -14.37 -10.20 -8.03
N LEU A 102 -14.78 -8.93 -7.90
CA LEU A 102 -15.97 -8.55 -7.14
C LEU A 102 -17.27 -8.63 -7.96
N LYS A 103 -17.16 -8.77 -9.29
CA LYS A 103 -18.30 -8.83 -10.24
C LYS A 103 -19.32 -7.70 -10.04
N LEU A 104 -18.82 -6.49 -9.77
CA LEU A 104 -19.66 -5.33 -9.56
C LEU A 104 -20.25 -4.82 -10.88
N GLU A 105 -21.51 -4.40 -10.82
CA GLU A 105 -22.13 -3.63 -11.90
C GLU A 105 -21.41 -2.29 -12.13
N GLU A 106 -21.44 -1.80 -13.36
CA GLU A 106 -20.71 -0.59 -13.79
C GLU A 106 -20.95 0.63 -12.88
N ARG A 107 -22.19 0.86 -12.44
CA ARG A 107 -22.52 1.94 -11.50
C ARG A 107 -21.77 1.80 -10.18
N ARG A 108 -21.70 0.58 -9.62
CA ARG A 108 -20.99 0.31 -8.36
C ARG A 108 -19.49 0.43 -8.53
N VAL A 109 -18.94 0.01 -9.67
CA VAL A 109 -17.52 0.22 -10.00
C VAL A 109 -17.19 1.70 -9.96
N ARG A 110 -17.99 2.56 -10.60
CA ARG A 110 -17.76 4.02 -10.59
C ARG A 110 -17.82 4.63 -9.19
N ILE A 111 -18.81 4.22 -8.38
CA ILE A 111 -18.93 4.68 -6.98
C ILE A 111 -17.73 4.21 -6.15
N PHE A 112 -17.29 2.97 -6.34
CA PHE A 112 -16.11 2.41 -5.67
C PHE A 112 -14.84 3.22 -6.02
N MET A 113 -14.60 3.44 -7.31
CA MET A 113 -13.47 4.24 -7.81
C MET A 113 -13.50 5.67 -7.27
N LEU A 114 -14.68 6.31 -7.25
CA LEU A 114 -14.84 7.66 -6.71
C LEU A 114 -14.51 7.70 -5.21
N ARG A 115 -15.02 6.75 -4.43
CA ARG A 115 -14.73 6.65 -2.98
C ARG A 115 -13.26 6.45 -2.71
N TYR A 116 -12.61 5.57 -3.47
CA TYR A 116 -11.16 5.37 -3.39
C TYR A 116 -10.41 6.67 -3.67
N CYS A 117 -10.68 7.34 -4.79
CA CYS A 117 -10.01 8.59 -5.16
C CYS A 117 -10.23 9.71 -4.13
N VAL A 118 -11.44 9.82 -3.55
CA VAL A 118 -11.73 10.80 -2.49
C VAL A 118 -10.95 10.48 -1.22
N LEU A 119 -10.91 9.21 -0.78
CA LEU A 119 -10.12 8.81 0.39
C LEU A 119 -8.62 9.05 0.15
N PHE A 120 -8.11 8.70 -1.03
CA PHE A 120 -6.74 9.01 -1.43
C PHE A 120 -6.46 10.52 -1.30
N LEU A 121 -7.32 11.39 -1.85
CA LEU A 121 -7.14 12.84 -1.80
C LEU A 121 -7.23 13.43 -0.37
N ILE A 122 -7.96 12.77 0.54
CA ILE A 122 -8.07 13.18 1.95
C ILE A 122 -6.79 12.81 2.73
N PHE A 123 -6.18 11.66 2.41
CA PHE A 123 -5.06 11.10 3.15
C PHE A 123 -3.69 11.35 2.50
N GLN A 124 -3.63 11.81 1.25
CA GLN A 124 -2.37 12.31 0.69
C GLN A 124 -1.80 13.40 1.61
N ASP A 125 -0.51 13.32 1.83
CA ASP A 125 0.26 14.32 2.56
C ASP A 125 1.26 14.95 1.58
N TYR A 126 1.71 16.18 1.83
CA TYR A 126 2.67 16.85 0.94
C TYR A 126 4.00 16.10 0.81
N TRP A 127 4.30 15.18 1.73
CA TRP A 127 5.41 14.24 1.63
C TRP A 127 5.08 12.99 0.79
N TYR A 128 4.11 13.00 -0.11
CA TYR A 128 3.81 11.82 -0.93
C TYR A 128 4.94 11.54 -1.94
N TYR A 129 5.74 10.52 -1.65
CA TYR A 129 6.94 10.17 -2.42
C TYR A 129 6.67 9.09 -3.48
N PRO A 130 7.59 8.86 -4.43
CA PRO A 130 7.43 7.84 -5.47
C PRO A 130 7.16 6.43 -4.95
N TRP A 131 7.75 6.08 -3.81
CA TRP A 131 7.57 4.76 -3.21
C TRP A 131 6.20 4.60 -2.54
N ASP A 132 5.56 5.69 -2.10
CA ASP A 132 4.23 5.62 -1.49
C ASP A 132 3.17 5.21 -2.54
N SER A 133 3.31 5.60 -3.81
CA SER A 133 2.39 5.18 -4.87
C SER A 133 2.55 3.71 -5.27
N MET A 134 3.78 3.19 -5.22
CA MET A 134 4.04 1.77 -5.47
C MET A 134 3.51 0.89 -4.35
N ASP A 135 3.65 1.32 -3.08
CA ASP A 135 3.11 0.59 -1.95
C ASP A 135 1.59 0.39 -2.07
N ILE A 136 0.86 1.43 -2.50
CA ILE A 136 -0.59 1.29 -2.76
C ILE A 136 -0.84 0.19 -3.79
N ILE A 137 -0.15 0.19 -4.93
CA ILE A 137 -0.31 -0.81 -5.99
C ILE A 137 0.01 -2.22 -5.46
N PHE A 138 1.12 -2.38 -4.74
CA PHE A 138 1.52 -3.67 -4.21
C PHE A 138 0.53 -4.20 -3.18
N PHE A 139 0.03 -3.36 -2.28
CA PHE A 139 -0.95 -3.77 -1.27
C PHE A 139 -2.34 -3.99 -1.86
N THR A 140 -2.72 -3.32 -2.95
CA THR A 140 -3.92 -3.63 -3.73
C THR A 140 -3.81 -5.02 -4.38
N LEU A 141 -2.67 -5.32 -5.04
CA LEU A 141 -2.41 -6.63 -5.62
C LEU A 141 -2.40 -7.72 -4.56
N PHE A 142 -1.68 -7.49 -3.46
CA PHE A 142 -1.54 -8.42 -2.36
C PHE A 142 -2.90 -8.75 -1.72
N ALA A 143 -3.72 -7.75 -1.41
CA ALA A 143 -5.06 -7.96 -0.87
C ALA A 143 -5.93 -8.78 -1.83
N ASN A 144 -5.89 -8.48 -3.13
CA ASN A 144 -6.62 -9.27 -4.12
C ASN A 144 -6.08 -10.71 -4.22
N MET A 145 -4.77 -10.92 -4.16
CA MET A 145 -4.16 -12.25 -4.16
C MET A 145 -4.60 -13.10 -2.96
N ILE A 146 -4.68 -12.52 -1.76
CA ILE A 146 -5.21 -13.21 -0.57
C ILE A 146 -6.69 -13.57 -0.78
N LEU A 147 -7.53 -12.61 -1.18
CA LEU A 147 -8.97 -12.84 -1.33
C LEU A 147 -9.31 -13.88 -2.41
N THR A 148 -8.48 -13.94 -3.46
CA THR A 148 -8.64 -14.87 -4.59
C THR A 148 -7.89 -16.19 -4.43
N GLN A 149 -7.16 -16.39 -3.32
CA GLN A 149 -6.32 -17.57 -3.09
C GLN A 149 -5.32 -17.81 -4.23
N SER A 150 -4.61 -16.75 -4.61
CA SER A 150 -3.55 -16.85 -5.62
C SER A 150 -2.43 -17.79 -5.15
N ARG A 151 -1.74 -18.43 -6.11
CA ARG A 151 -0.62 -19.34 -5.81
C ARG A 151 0.49 -18.59 -5.06
N ASP A 152 1.07 -19.24 -4.06
CA ASP A 152 2.11 -18.67 -3.19
C ASP A 152 3.30 -18.08 -3.95
N VAL A 153 3.70 -18.72 -5.05
CA VAL A 153 4.80 -18.22 -5.90
C VAL A 153 4.58 -16.77 -6.34
N TRP A 154 3.34 -16.37 -6.63
CA TRP A 154 3.04 -15.00 -7.03
C TRP A 154 3.10 -14.02 -5.87
N ILE A 155 2.72 -14.45 -4.66
CA ILE A 155 2.82 -13.64 -3.44
C ILE A 155 4.29 -13.46 -3.05
N VAL A 156 5.11 -14.51 -3.17
CA VAL A 156 6.56 -14.45 -2.94
C VAL A 156 7.25 -13.57 -3.98
N LEU A 157 6.89 -13.67 -5.26
CA LEU A 157 7.41 -12.76 -6.29
C LEU A 157 7.04 -11.31 -6.01
N LEU A 158 5.79 -11.05 -5.60
CA LEU A 158 5.35 -9.72 -5.17
C LEU A 158 6.16 -9.22 -3.98
N PHE A 159 6.48 -10.07 -2.99
CA PHE A 159 7.34 -9.72 -1.87
C PHE A 159 8.70 -9.20 -2.34
N PHE A 160 9.41 -9.94 -3.21
CA PHE A 160 10.73 -9.51 -3.66
C PHE A 160 10.69 -8.19 -4.44
N ILE A 161 9.68 -7.99 -5.29
CA ILE A 161 9.53 -6.73 -6.04
C ILE A 161 9.19 -5.58 -5.10
N ALA A 162 8.27 -5.79 -4.15
CA ALA A 162 7.86 -4.78 -3.18
C ALA A 162 8.99 -4.43 -2.21
N LEU A 163 9.86 -5.38 -1.86
CA LEU A 163 11.00 -5.19 -0.97
C LEU A 163 11.99 -4.18 -1.56
N LEU A 164 12.22 -4.21 -2.88
CA LEU A 164 13.03 -3.20 -3.59
C LEU A 164 12.41 -1.79 -3.54
N ASN A 165 11.13 -1.68 -3.18
CA ASN A 165 10.46 -0.40 -3.00
C ASN A 165 10.49 0.05 -1.54
N ARG A 166 10.09 -0.82 -0.59
CA ARG A 166 9.98 -0.47 0.83
C ARG A 166 9.93 -1.67 1.77
N GLU A 167 10.36 -1.49 3.03
CA GLU A 167 10.27 -2.52 4.08
C GLU A 167 8.83 -2.89 4.44
N SER A 168 7.82 -2.12 4.01
CA SER A 168 6.41 -2.48 4.14
C SER A 168 6.14 -3.85 3.51
N ALA A 169 6.95 -4.27 2.52
CA ALA A 169 6.92 -5.63 1.98
C ALA A 169 7.03 -6.74 3.05
N LEU A 170 7.64 -6.48 4.22
CA LEU A 170 7.68 -7.42 5.33
C LEU A 170 6.28 -7.84 5.81
N PHE A 171 5.24 -7.01 5.61
CA PHE A 171 3.86 -7.42 5.90
C PHE A 171 3.38 -8.57 5.01
N ILE A 172 3.95 -8.74 3.81
CA ILE A 172 3.68 -9.91 2.96
C ILE A 172 4.30 -11.17 3.59
N ALA A 173 5.46 -11.07 4.23
CA ALA A 173 6.04 -12.18 4.99
C ALA A 173 5.20 -12.55 6.22
N PHE A 174 4.66 -11.55 6.93
CA PHE A 174 3.73 -11.77 8.05
C PHE A 174 2.46 -12.52 7.63
N TYR A 175 2.02 -12.40 6.37
CA TYR A 175 0.86 -13.16 5.89
C TYR A 175 1.07 -14.66 5.93
N PHE A 176 2.25 -15.14 5.54
CA PHE A 176 2.57 -16.57 5.64
C PHE A 176 2.55 -17.03 7.10
N ILE A 177 3.07 -16.22 8.03
CA ILE A 177 3.00 -16.53 9.47
C ILE A 177 1.55 -16.60 9.95
N ILE A 178 0.71 -15.61 9.59
CA ILE A 178 -0.70 -15.55 9.98
C ILE A 178 -1.49 -16.72 9.40
N ARG A 179 -1.24 -17.09 8.14
CA ARG A 179 -1.87 -18.24 7.48
C ARG A 179 -1.52 -19.56 8.14
N GLY A 180 -0.28 -19.68 8.64
CA GLY A 180 0.19 -20.83 9.41
C GLY A 180 -0.40 -20.95 10.83
N ILE A 181 -1.29 -20.03 11.24
CA ILE A 181 -1.97 -20.03 12.53
C ILE A 181 -3.47 -20.29 12.33
N ASN A 182 -4.04 -21.13 13.19
CA ASN A 182 -5.48 -21.36 13.20
C ASN A 182 -6.24 -20.20 13.87
N LEU A 183 -6.88 -19.36 13.06
CA LEU A 183 -7.67 -18.21 13.51
C LEU A 183 -9.09 -18.57 13.99
N ASN A 184 -9.54 -19.82 13.85
CA ASN A 184 -10.90 -20.24 14.23
C ASN A 184 -11.02 -20.64 15.70
N ASN A 185 -9.92 -21.00 16.36
CA ASN A 185 -9.90 -21.51 17.73
C ASN A 185 -9.53 -20.46 18.80
N ALA A 186 -9.83 -19.18 18.54
CA ALA A 186 -9.60 -18.11 19.50
C ALA A 186 -10.31 -18.40 20.85
N PRO A 187 -9.63 -18.25 22.01
CA PRO A 187 -8.36 -17.54 22.22
C PRO A 187 -7.08 -18.39 22.07
N LYS A 188 -7.16 -19.69 21.82
CA LYS A 188 -5.98 -20.56 21.73
C LYS A 188 -5.34 -20.46 20.34
N ILE A 189 -4.20 -19.79 20.27
CA ILE A 189 -3.34 -19.74 19.08
C ILE A 189 -2.72 -21.13 18.90
N THR A 190 -3.03 -21.80 17.78
CA THR A 190 -2.42 -23.08 17.41
C THR A 190 -1.81 -22.95 16.02
N ILE A 191 -0.68 -23.62 15.79
CA ILE A 191 -0.01 -23.63 14.48
C ILE A 191 -0.72 -24.66 13.61
N SER A 192 -1.30 -24.23 12.49
CA SER A 192 -1.96 -25.09 11.50
C SER A 192 -0.97 -25.59 10.44
N SER A 193 0.06 -24.80 10.11
CA SER A 193 1.04 -25.12 9.08
C SER A 193 2.41 -24.55 9.43
N ILE A 194 3.33 -25.45 9.81
CA ILE A 194 4.71 -25.06 10.12
C ILE A 194 5.43 -24.54 8.88
N ASN A 195 5.13 -25.09 7.70
CA ASN A 195 5.75 -24.68 6.43
C ASN A 195 5.47 -23.21 6.13
N ASP A 196 4.23 -22.75 6.32
CA ASP A 196 3.88 -21.34 6.10
C ASP A 196 4.61 -20.42 7.08
N VAL A 197 4.68 -20.82 8.36
CA VAL A 197 5.45 -20.07 9.37
C VAL A 197 6.92 -20.01 8.99
N THR A 198 7.52 -21.12 8.55
CA THR A 198 8.93 -21.18 8.12
C THR A 198 9.18 -20.31 6.89
N ILE A 199 8.30 -20.32 5.89
CA ILE A 199 8.39 -19.44 4.71
C ILE A 199 8.35 -17.97 5.16
N GLY A 200 7.38 -17.61 5.99
CA GLY A 200 7.25 -16.24 6.50
C GLY A 200 8.49 -15.77 7.27
N LEU A 201 9.02 -16.60 8.18
CA LEU A 201 10.26 -16.30 8.90
C LEU A 201 11.47 -16.18 7.96
N GLY A 202 11.60 -17.06 6.97
CA GLY A 202 12.64 -16.99 5.96
C GLY A 202 12.60 -15.69 5.15
N LEU A 203 11.40 -15.27 4.72
CA LEU A 203 11.21 -14.00 4.02
C LEU A 203 11.52 -12.80 4.91
N ILE A 204 11.20 -12.83 6.21
CA ILE A 204 11.59 -11.77 7.16
C ILE A 204 13.11 -11.65 7.23
N VAL A 205 13.83 -12.77 7.40
CA VAL A 205 15.30 -12.78 7.47
C VAL A 205 15.90 -12.22 6.18
N LEU A 206 15.40 -12.66 5.01
CA LEU A 206 15.83 -12.14 3.71
C LEU A 206 15.55 -10.65 3.54
N GLY A 207 14.37 -10.19 3.95
CA GLY A 207 14.00 -8.76 3.89
C GLY A 207 14.89 -7.89 4.77
N ILE A 208 15.18 -8.33 5.99
CA ILE A 208 16.11 -7.62 6.89
C ILE A 208 17.52 -7.60 6.30
N ALA A 209 17.99 -8.74 5.77
CA ALA A 209 19.32 -8.85 5.17
C ALA A 209 19.46 -7.94 3.94
N GLU A 210 18.51 -7.98 3.02
CA GLU A 210 18.47 -7.11 1.84
C GLU A 210 18.50 -5.64 2.23
N THR A 211 17.64 -5.22 3.16
CA THR A 211 17.55 -3.80 3.54
C THR A 211 18.84 -3.34 4.20
N LYS A 212 19.50 -4.19 5.00
CA LYS A 212 20.81 -3.90 5.57
C LYS A 212 21.88 -3.78 4.47
N ILE A 213 21.94 -4.74 3.55
CA ILE A 213 22.91 -4.74 2.44
C ILE A 213 22.75 -3.48 1.58
N VAL A 214 21.53 -3.18 1.15
CA VAL A 214 21.24 -2.01 0.31
C VAL A 214 21.62 -0.71 1.00
N ARG A 215 21.26 -0.56 2.29
CA ARG A 215 21.64 0.63 3.07
C ARG A 215 23.16 0.74 3.19
N THR A 216 23.88 -0.34 3.44
CA THR A 216 25.35 -0.30 3.55
C THR A 216 26.04 -0.02 2.21
N LEU A 217 25.54 -0.57 1.10
CA LEU A 217 26.19 -0.46 -0.21
C LEU A 217 25.87 0.84 -0.95
N LEU A 218 24.63 1.33 -0.85
CA LEU A 218 24.17 2.48 -1.64
C LEU A 218 24.23 3.81 -0.88
N PHE A 219 24.33 3.79 0.44
CA PHE A 219 24.46 5.00 1.23
C PHE A 219 25.87 5.59 1.09
N GLN A 220 25.97 6.84 0.64
CA GLN A 220 27.25 7.55 0.50
C GLN A 220 27.45 8.55 1.64
N SER A 221 26.52 9.48 1.85
CA SER A 221 26.54 10.48 2.93
C SER A 221 25.28 11.36 2.88
N LYS A 222 24.98 12.17 3.92
CA LYS A 222 23.84 13.10 3.87
C LYS A 222 24.14 14.33 2.99
N PRO A 223 23.14 14.92 2.30
CA PRO A 223 23.30 16.15 1.50
C PRO A 223 23.81 17.38 2.26
N ASP A 224 23.62 17.42 3.59
CA ASP A 224 23.81 18.58 4.46
C ASP A 224 24.97 18.44 5.46
N GLY A 225 25.69 17.31 5.45
CA GLY A 225 26.85 17.09 6.32
C GLY A 225 26.55 16.99 7.82
N THR A 226 25.27 16.85 8.22
CA THR A 226 24.89 16.77 9.64
C THR A 226 25.12 15.34 10.20
N PRO A 227 25.74 15.18 11.39
CA PRO A 227 25.90 13.87 12.02
C PRO A 227 24.56 13.19 12.28
N ASP A 228 24.54 11.88 12.12
CA ASP A 228 23.34 11.07 12.20
C ASP A 228 22.70 10.98 13.60
N LEU A 229 23.41 11.43 14.63
CA LEU A 229 23.02 11.31 16.04
C LEU A 229 21.62 11.84 16.39
N GLN A 230 21.10 12.84 15.69
CA GLN A 230 19.74 13.36 15.94
C GLN A 230 18.63 12.55 15.24
N HIS A 231 18.98 11.74 14.23
CA HIS A 231 18.03 11.06 13.34
C HIS A 231 18.20 9.53 13.31
N GLU A 232 19.30 8.96 13.81
CA GLU A 232 19.42 7.53 14.19
C GLU A 232 18.27 7.15 15.13
N MET A 233 17.88 8.08 16.00
CA MET A 233 16.75 7.86 16.90
C MET A 233 15.40 7.77 16.17
N LEU A 234 15.21 8.43 15.01
CA LEU A 234 13.97 8.32 14.19
C LEU A 234 13.85 6.98 13.45
N GLY A 235 14.94 6.24 13.30
CA GLY A 235 14.90 4.82 12.89
C GLY A 235 14.53 3.86 14.03
N ASN A 236 14.50 4.35 15.28
CA ASN A 236 14.36 3.57 16.51
C ASN A 236 13.22 4.03 17.43
N PHE A 237 12.45 5.05 17.06
CA PHE A 237 11.37 5.51 17.93
C PHE A 237 10.20 4.54 17.88
N ILE A 238 10.06 3.77 18.96
CA ILE A 238 8.75 3.36 19.43
C ILE A 238 8.00 4.65 19.79
N VAL A 239 7.29 5.22 18.81
CA VAL A 239 6.47 6.43 18.93
C VAL A 239 5.13 6.16 19.60
N LEU A 240 4.97 4.96 20.17
CA LEU A 240 3.76 4.50 20.82
C LEU A 240 3.30 5.49 21.90
N LYS A 241 4.23 6.01 22.72
CA LYS A 241 3.88 6.94 23.79
C LYS A 241 3.28 8.22 23.24
N GLU A 242 3.94 8.83 22.26
CA GLU A 242 3.49 10.05 21.58
C GLU A 242 2.11 9.80 20.96
N ASN A 243 1.97 8.71 20.22
CA ASN A 243 0.73 8.34 19.55
C ASN A 243 -0.46 8.12 20.51
N LEU A 244 -0.22 7.51 21.68
CA LEU A 244 -1.23 7.30 22.72
C LEU A 244 -1.60 8.59 23.47
N THR A 245 -0.70 9.57 23.54
CA THR A 245 -0.96 10.87 24.18
C THR A 245 -1.66 11.88 23.26
N LEU A 246 -1.74 11.61 21.95
CA LEU A 246 -2.45 12.46 21.02
C LEU A 246 -3.95 12.45 21.30
N ASN A 247 -4.58 13.62 21.22
CA ASN A 247 -6.03 13.73 21.38
C ASN A 247 -6.76 12.94 20.28
N LEU A 248 -7.42 11.86 20.70
CA LEU A 248 -8.09 10.88 19.84
C LEU A 248 -9.15 11.51 18.92
N THR A 249 -9.83 12.57 19.36
CA THR A 249 -10.98 13.13 18.62
C THR A 249 -10.60 14.10 17.51
N LEU A 250 -9.37 14.63 17.51
CA LEU A 250 -8.91 15.63 16.54
C LEU A 250 -7.95 15.07 15.49
N ASN A 251 -7.49 13.82 15.63
CA ASN A 251 -6.51 13.23 14.73
C ASN A 251 -7.19 12.34 13.66
N LYS A 252 -7.03 12.73 12.38
CA LYS A 252 -7.58 11.99 11.23
C LYS A 252 -7.13 10.52 11.17
N GLY A 253 -5.90 10.22 11.61
CA GLY A 253 -5.35 8.87 11.66
C GLY A 253 -6.08 7.98 12.68
N TRP A 254 -6.29 8.48 13.90
CA TRP A 254 -7.08 7.76 14.91
C TRP A 254 -8.53 7.57 14.46
N PHE A 255 -9.14 8.59 13.86
CA PHE A 255 -10.48 8.50 13.29
C PHE A 255 -10.56 7.42 12.19
N PHE A 256 -9.59 7.38 11.28
CA PHE A 256 -9.50 6.36 10.24
C PHE A 256 -9.37 4.95 10.82
N ILE A 257 -8.45 4.75 11.78
CA ILE A 257 -8.23 3.46 12.45
C ILE A 257 -9.53 3.02 13.15
N ALA A 258 -10.14 3.89 13.95
CA ALA A 258 -11.33 3.57 14.72
C ALA A 258 -12.51 3.18 13.81
N ILE A 259 -12.76 3.93 12.74
CA ILE A 259 -13.86 3.63 11.80
C ILE A 259 -13.58 2.35 11.03
N THR A 260 -12.39 2.20 10.44
CA THR A 260 -12.11 1.04 9.59
C THR A 260 -12.06 -0.25 10.39
N LEU A 261 -11.39 -0.26 11.54
CA LEU A 261 -11.40 -1.41 12.45
C LEU A 261 -12.79 -1.68 13.03
N GLY A 262 -13.53 -0.64 13.43
CA GLY A 262 -14.88 -0.80 13.94
C GLY A 262 -15.80 -1.47 12.91
N LEU A 263 -15.84 -0.94 11.68
CA LEU A 263 -16.64 -1.49 10.59
C LEU A 263 -16.25 -2.92 10.23
N LEU A 264 -14.95 -3.21 10.11
CA LEU A 264 -14.48 -4.56 9.80
C LEU A 264 -14.75 -5.55 10.95
N SER A 265 -14.61 -5.11 12.20
CA SER A 265 -14.88 -5.94 13.38
C SER A 265 -16.36 -6.31 13.49
N LEU A 266 -17.28 -5.41 13.13
CA LEU A 266 -18.73 -5.69 13.10
C LEU A 266 -19.09 -6.83 12.13
N ILE A 267 -18.34 -7.00 11.05
CA ILE A 267 -18.56 -8.04 10.04
C ILE A 267 -17.58 -9.21 10.13
N TYR A 268 -16.64 -9.18 11.09
CA TYR A 268 -15.56 -10.18 11.22
C TYR A 268 -16.09 -11.62 11.35
N ARG A 269 -17.20 -11.81 12.08
CA ARG A 269 -17.83 -13.14 12.25
C ARG A 269 -18.28 -13.77 10.93
N LYS A 270 -18.48 -12.95 9.90
CA LYS A 270 -18.90 -13.39 8.56
C LYS A 270 -17.73 -13.65 7.62
N PHE A 271 -16.50 -13.37 8.06
CA PHE A 271 -15.31 -13.59 7.24
C PHE A 271 -15.03 -15.07 7.08
N ASN A 272 -14.76 -15.48 5.84
CA ASN A 272 -14.09 -16.74 5.56
C ASN A 272 -12.61 -16.67 5.97
N GLN A 273 -11.90 -17.79 5.88
CA GLN A 273 -10.51 -17.90 6.31
C GLN A 273 -9.60 -16.82 5.69
N ASN A 274 -9.62 -16.64 4.37
CA ASN A 274 -8.75 -15.67 3.70
C ASN A 274 -9.09 -14.22 4.06
N GLN A 275 -10.37 -13.91 4.29
CA GLN A 275 -10.79 -12.60 4.78
C GLN A 275 -10.30 -12.34 6.20
N LYS A 276 -10.30 -13.36 7.07
CA LYS A 276 -9.70 -13.26 8.41
C LYS A 276 -8.19 -13.05 8.32
N GLU A 277 -7.49 -13.76 7.44
CA GLU A 277 -6.06 -13.56 7.21
C GLU A 277 -5.75 -12.13 6.75
N LEU A 278 -6.48 -11.62 5.75
CA LEU A 278 -6.32 -10.23 5.29
C LEU A 278 -6.64 -9.21 6.39
N PHE A 279 -7.69 -9.47 7.18
CA PHE A 279 -8.04 -8.64 8.33
C PHE A 279 -6.92 -8.63 9.38
N MET A 280 -6.33 -9.78 9.70
CA MET A 280 -5.23 -9.86 10.66
C MET A 280 -3.99 -9.13 10.14
N ILE A 281 -3.69 -9.20 8.84
CA ILE A 281 -2.62 -8.38 8.23
C ILE A 281 -2.93 -6.89 8.34
N TYR A 282 -4.17 -6.49 8.06
CA TYR A 282 -4.63 -5.11 8.22
C TYR A 282 -4.41 -4.62 9.67
N VAL A 283 -4.72 -5.45 10.66
CA VAL A 283 -4.47 -5.17 12.08
C VAL A 283 -2.97 -5.07 12.38
N VAL A 284 -2.14 -5.99 11.89
CA VAL A 284 -0.67 -5.96 12.07
C VAL A 284 -0.07 -4.67 11.49
N ILE A 285 -0.51 -4.23 10.31
CA ILE A 285 -0.07 -2.97 9.72
C ILE A 285 -0.47 -1.78 10.60
N ILE A 286 -1.70 -1.75 11.10
CA ILE A 286 -2.16 -0.69 12.02
C ILE A 286 -1.34 -0.68 13.31
N LEU A 287 -1.08 -1.84 13.92
CA LEU A 287 -0.24 -1.93 15.11
C LEU A 287 1.17 -1.40 14.80
N SER A 288 1.75 -1.78 13.65
CA SER A 288 3.03 -1.24 13.21
C SER A 288 2.99 0.28 13.02
N ILE A 289 1.91 0.85 12.48
CA ILE A 289 1.75 2.30 12.36
C ILE A 289 1.71 2.95 13.75
N ILE A 290 0.91 2.41 14.68
CA ILE A 290 0.79 2.94 16.04
C ILE A 290 2.13 2.86 16.79
N THR A 291 2.92 1.81 16.56
CA THR A 291 4.20 1.61 17.25
C THR A 291 5.34 2.40 16.63
N PHE A 292 5.45 2.45 15.29
CA PHE A 292 6.67 2.91 14.60
C PHE A 292 6.46 4.14 13.71
N ALA A 293 5.22 4.50 13.38
CA ALA A 293 4.93 5.65 12.52
C ALA A 293 4.17 6.75 13.28
N MET A 294 4.35 8.00 12.88
CA MET A 294 3.59 9.09 13.48
C MET A 294 2.15 9.03 12.99
N ILE A 295 1.17 8.83 13.88
CA ILE A 295 -0.26 8.69 13.50
C ILE A 295 -0.80 9.93 12.77
N LYS A 296 -0.19 11.10 12.99
CA LYS A 296 -0.54 12.34 12.26
C LYS A 296 -0.13 12.32 10.79
N GLU A 297 0.76 11.43 10.37
CA GLU A 297 1.31 11.33 9.02
C GLU A 297 0.35 10.57 8.12
N SER A 298 -0.58 11.29 7.47
CA SER A 298 -1.73 10.65 6.81
C SER A 298 -1.37 9.71 5.65
N ARG A 299 -0.21 9.88 5.01
CA ARG A 299 0.22 9.03 3.90
C ARG A 299 0.43 7.56 4.29
N VAL A 300 0.74 7.27 5.57
CA VAL A 300 1.00 5.88 6.02
C VAL A 300 -0.25 5.00 5.95
N TYR A 301 -1.43 5.62 5.91
CA TYR A 301 -2.72 4.94 5.77
C TYR A 301 -3.08 4.61 4.32
N LEU A 302 -2.36 5.14 3.33
CA LEU A 302 -2.77 5.03 1.93
C LEU A 302 -2.77 3.58 1.43
N MET A 303 -1.82 2.75 1.86
CA MET A 303 -1.81 1.31 1.55
C MET A 303 -2.97 0.54 2.21
N LEU A 304 -3.52 1.04 3.33
CA LEU A 304 -4.65 0.42 4.02
C LEU A 304 -5.98 0.69 3.30
N ILE A 305 -6.11 1.81 2.59
CA ILE A 305 -7.36 2.18 1.89
C ILE A 305 -7.83 1.07 0.93
N PRO A 306 -7.03 0.61 -0.06
CA PRO A 306 -7.50 -0.43 -0.96
C PRO A 306 -7.77 -1.76 -0.23
N MET A 307 -6.95 -2.14 0.76
CA MET A 307 -7.18 -3.34 1.57
C MET A 307 -8.53 -3.29 2.29
N PHE A 308 -8.84 -2.17 2.96
CA PHE A 308 -10.11 -1.96 3.66
C PHE A 308 -11.29 -2.06 2.70
N ILE A 309 -11.25 -1.33 1.58
CA ILE A 309 -12.39 -1.31 0.65
C ILE A 309 -12.60 -2.68 0.00
N LEU A 310 -11.53 -3.36 -0.40
CA LEU A 310 -11.62 -4.71 -0.98
C LEU A 310 -12.18 -5.71 0.03
N LEU A 311 -11.67 -5.73 1.26
CA LEU A 311 -12.16 -6.62 2.31
C LEU A 311 -13.64 -6.37 2.63
N PHE A 312 -14.04 -5.10 2.75
CA PHE A 312 -15.42 -4.71 3.03
C PHE A 312 -16.37 -5.13 1.89
N LEU A 313 -16.02 -4.83 0.63
CA LEU A 313 -16.87 -5.15 -0.52
C LEU A 313 -16.93 -6.66 -0.83
N TYR A 314 -15.82 -7.38 -0.66
CA TYR A 314 -15.79 -8.83 -0.86
C TYR A 314 -16.75 -9.54 0.11
N SER A 315 -16.82 -9.06 1.35
CA SER A 315 -17.74 -9.56 2.38
C SER A 315 -19.20 -9.36 2.00
N ALA A 316 -19.56 -8.16 1.51
CA ALA A 316 -20.93 -7.85 1.10
C ALA A 316 -21.42 -8.67 -0.11
N GLN A 317 -20.52 -9.18 -0.96
CA GLN A 317 -20.88 -9.99 -2.13
C GLN A 317 -21.11 -11.47 -1.80
N HIS A 318 -20.36 -12.03 -0.84
CA HIS A 318 -20.54 -13.43 -0.43
C HIS A 318 -21.90 -13.67 0.24
N GLU A 319 -22.40 -12.71 1.02
CA GLU A 319 -23.74 -12.80 1.64
C GLU A 319 -24.85 -12.98 0.60
N LYS A 320 -24.75 -12.29 -0.55
CA LYS A 320 -25.76 -12.37 -1.61
C LYS A 320 -25.82 -13.72 -2.31
N LYS A 321 -24.72 -14.48 -2.30
CA LYS A 321 -24.67 -15.81 -2.91
C LYS A 321 -25.19 -16.92 -1.99
N GLN A 322 -25.18 -16.69 -0.67
CA GLN A 322 -25.60 -17.67 0.33
C GLN A 322 -27.08 -17.57 0.71
N GLN A 323 -27.81 -16.56 0.26
CA GLN A 323 -29.28 -16.53 0.38
C GLN A 323 -29.89 -17.25 -0.83
N PRO A 324 -30.31 -18.52 -0.73
CA PRO A 324 -31.09 -19.14 -1.78
C PRO A 324 -32.37 -18.31 -2.00
N HIS A 325 -32.75 -18.13 -3.26
CA HIS A 325 -34.06 -17.59 -3.61
C HIS A 325 -35.14 -18.55 -3.09
N ASN A 326 -35.52 -18.38 -1.83
CA ASN A 326 -36.82 -18.81 -1.32
C ASN A 326 -37.83 -17.80 -1.87
N ARG A 327 -38.22 -17.99 -3.13
CA ARG A 327 -39.41 -17.41 -3.74
C ARG A 327 -40.08 -18.44 -4.60
#